data_AF-A0A1G3QNG5-F1
#
_entry.id   AF-A0A1G3QNG5-F1
#
_cell.length_a   1.000
_cell.length_b   1.000
_cell.length_c   1.000
_cell.angle_alpha   90.00
_cell.angle_beta   90.00
_cell.angle_gamma   90.00
#
_symmetry.space_group_name_H-M   'P 1'
#
loop_
_entity.id
_entity.type
_entity.pdbx_description
1 polymer ?
#
loop_
_entity_poly.entity_id
_entity_poly.type
_entity_poly.pdbx_seq_one_letter_code
_entity_poly.pdbx_strand_id
1 'polypeptide(L)'
;MILLDGADHMDFQPGIFNSWFLIALYHAVTWAAYVLAGKKRHLPIETPGRGRAKWEKNGMCAMAIMALILLISIVIPLNLGFMLFAGLALYAYGLLLSMAAIYSFIRTPGGFNTGGIYRYLRNPMYLGISYNRFRYVLFNRTGYFLTCSNIVLLY
;
A
#
# COMPACT_ATOMS: atom_id res chain seq x y z
N MET A 1 0.29 -49.32 3.06
CA MET A 1 -0.44 -48.33 3.87
C MET A 1 0.55 -47.72 4.85
N ILE A 2 1.37 -46.79 4.37
CA ILE A 2 2.25 -45.95 5.19
C ILE A 2 1.79 -44.52 4.89
N LEU A 3 1.58 -43.80 5.98
CA LEU A 3 0.74 -42.62 6.11
C LEU A 3 1.23 -41.45 5.26
N LEU A 4 0.26 -40.63 4.87
CA LEU A 4 0.38 -39.35 4.17
C LEU A 4 1.19 -38.36 5.04
N ASP A 5 2.51 -38.43 4.98
CA ASP A 5 3.41 -37.48 5.66
C ASP A 5 3.92 -36.43 4.66
N GLY A 6 2.97 -35.72 4.05
CA GLY A 6 3.22 -34.73 3.00
C GLY A 6 2.28 -33.52 3.10
N ALA A 7 1.68 -33.30 4.27
CA ALA A 7 1.01 -32.05 4.56
C ALA A 7 2.06 -31.13 5.21
N ASP A 8 2.81 -30.39 4.37
CA ASP A 8 3.61 -29.25 4.80
C ASP A 8 2.78 -28.40 5.77
N HIS A 9 3.05 -28.56 7.06
CA HIS A 9 2.45 -27.73 8.08
C HIS A 9 2.92 -26.30 7.79
N MET A 10 2.01 -25.45 7.32
CA MET A 10 2.27 -24.02 7.32
C MET A 10 2.41 -23.62 8.78
N ASP A 11 3.63 -23.59 9.27
CA ASP A 11 3.93 -23.10 10.61
C ASP A 11 3.64 -21.60 10.62
N PHE A 12 2.41 -21.25 10.99
CA PHE A 12 1.93 -19.88 11.19
C PHE A 12 2.57 -19.29 12.45
N GLN A 13 3.89 -19.16 12.45
CA GLN A 13 4.62 -18.55 13.54
C GLN A 13 4.77 -17.05 13.27
N PRO A 14 4.27 -16.17 14.16
CA PRO A 14 4.51 -14.75 14.04
C PRO A 14 6.01 -14.45 14.17
N GLY A 15 6.56 -13.78 13.16
CA GLY A 15 7.99 -13.46 13.09
C GLY A 15 8.25 -12.11 12.42
N ILE A 16 9.44 -11.56 12.64
CA ILE A 16 9.86 -10.31 11.98
C ILE A 16 10.10 -10.50 10.47
N PHE A 17 10.38 -11.74 10.05
CA PHE A 17 10.50 -12.13 8.64
C PHE A 17 9.15 -12.40 7.96
N ASN A 18 8.05 -12.02 8.61
CA ASN A 18 6.73 -12.10 8.02
C ASN A 18 6.39 -10.77 7.34
N SER A 19 5.48 -10.85 6.37
CA SER A 19 5.21 -9.74 5.44
C SER A 19 4.73 -8.44 6.11
N TRP A 20 4.14 -8.53 7.32
CA TRP A 20 3.61 -7.38 8.06
C TRP A 20 4.60 -6.23 8.24
N PHE A 21 5.88 -6.51 8.47
CA PHE A 21 6.87 -5.47 8.74
C PHE A 21 7.01 -4.51 7.55
N LEU A 22 7.07 -5.06 6.33
CA LEU A 22 7.12 -4.26 5.10
C LEU A 22 5.82 -3.50 4.87
N ILE A 23 4.66 -4.06 5.23
CA ILE A 23 3.37 -3.35 5.14
C ILE A 23 3.34 -2.16 6.08
N ALA A 24 3.67 -2.41 7.34
CA ALA A 24 3.69 -1.41 8.40
C ALA A 24 4.66 -0.28 8.05
N LEU A 25 5.87 -0.62 7.60
CA LEU A 25 6.87 0.35 7.20
C LEU A 25 6.40 1.26 6.06
N TYR A 26 5.83 0.69 5.00
CA TYR A 26 5.31 1.50 3.88
C TYR A 26 4.22 2.47 4.33
N HIS A 27 3.25 1.98 5.10
CA HIS A 27 2.16 2.82 5.59
C HIS A 27 2.66 3.88 6.57
N ALA A 28 3.59 3.54 7.46
CA ALA A 28 4.19 4.50 8.39
C ALA A 28 4.92 5.61 7.64
N VAL A 29 5.76 5.27 6.64
CA VAL A 29 6.50 6.25 5.84
C VAL A 29 5.57 7.12 5.01
N THR A 30 4.60 6.53 4.31
CA THR A 30 3.66 7.29 3.47
C THR A 30 2.74 8.18 4.29
N TRP A 31 2.26 7.72 5.44
CA TRP A 31 1.47 8.52 6.38
C TRP A 31 2.31 9.67 6.95
N ALA A 32 3.52 9.40 7.43
CA ALA A 32 4.41 10.43 7.96
C ALA A 32 4.69 11.51 6.90
N ALA A 33 4.98 11.10 5.66
CA ALA A 33 5.17 12.02 4.55
C ALA A 33 3.91 12.85 4.27
N TYR A 34 2.73 12.23 4.32
CA TYR A 34 1.44 12.93 4.13
C TYR A 34 1.15 13.95 5.23
N VAL A 35 1.38 13.61 6.50
CA VAL A 35 1.22 14.52 7.64
C VAL A 35 2.21 15.69 7.54
N LEU A 36 3.47 15.41 7.22
CA LEU A 36 4.49 16.45 7.01
C LEU A 36 4.14 17.35 5.83
N ALA A 37 3.61 16.78 4.75
CA ALA A 37 3.13 17.54 3.59
C ALA A 37 1.97 18.48 3.95
N GLY A 38 0.99 17.98 4.70
CA GLY A 38 -0.13 18.78 5.19
C GLY A 38 0.33 19.94 6.07
N LYS A 39 1.25 19.68 7.01
CA LYS A 39 1.86 20.73 7.85
C LYS A 39 2.55 21.81 7.02
N LYS A 40 3.29 21.43 5.98
CA LYS A 40 3.99 22.38 5.10
C LYS A 40 3.06 23.19 4.19
N ARG A 41 1.91 22.62 3.81
CA ARG A 41 1.01 23.22 2.82
C ARG A 41 0.02 24.22 3.42
N HIS A 42 -0.27 24.12 4.72
CA HIS A 42 -1.27 24.93 5.44
C HIS A 42 -2.66 24.98 4.77
N LEU A 43 -2.95 24.06 3.86
CA LEU A 43 -4.19 23.93 3.11
C LEU A 43 -4.69 22.49 3.25
N PRO A 44 -6.02 22.26 3.38
CA PRO A 44 -6.56 20.92 3.36
C PRO A 44 -6.16 20.23 2.05
N ILE A 45 -5.65 19.01 2.17
CA ILE A 45 -5.32 18.16 1.01
C ILE A 45 -6.62 17.68 0.34
N GLU A 46 -7.70 17.61 1.11
CA GLU A 46 -9.04 17.24 0.66
C GLU A 46 -9.76 18.43 0.00
N THR A 47 -10.47 18.15 -1.10
CA THR A 47 -11.25 19.15 -1.82
C THR A 47 -12.49 19.52 -1.01
N PRO A 48 -12.74 20.82 -0.71
CA PRO A 48 -13.99 21.23 -0.09
C PRO A 48 -15.19 20.83 -0.95
N GLY A 49 -16.19 20.14 -0.39
CA GLY A 49 -17.49 19.94 -1.03
C GLY A 49 -17.77 18.58 -1.68
N ARG A 50 -16.86 17.60 -1.69
CA ARG A 50 -17.24 16.21 -2.02
C ARG A 50 -17.92 15.56 -0.82
N GLY A 51 -19.16 15.08 -1.00
CA GLY A 51 -20.05 14.58 0.06
C GLY A 51 -19.37 13.78 1.17
N ARG A 52 -19.14 14.46 2.31
CA ARG A 52 -18.38 14.00 3.48
C ARG A 52 -18.79 12.60 3.96
N ALA A 53 -20.09 12.33 4.03
CA ALA A 53 -20.63 11.06 4.53
C ALA A 53 -20.29 9.83 3.65
N LYS A 54 -20.24 10.00 2.31
CA LYS A 54 -19.89 8.90 1.40
C LYS A 54 -18.39 8.57 1.49
N TRP A 55 -17.55 9.58 1.68
CA TRP A 55 -16.12 9.43 1.93
C TRP A 55 -15.83 8.83 3.30
N GLU A 56 -16.58 9.20 4.33
CA GLU A 56 -16.45 8.62 5.68
C GLU A 56 -16.74 7.11 5.66
N LYS A 57 -17.84 6.67 5.01
CA LYS A 57 -18.17 5.26 4.89
C LYS A 57 -17.13 4.47 4.07
N ASN A 58 -16.76 4.97 2.87
CA ASN A 58 -15.79 4.29 2.01
C ASN A 58 -14.38 4.28 2.64
N GLY A 59 -14.00 5.36 3.31
CA GLY A 59 -12.74 5.49 4.05
C GLY A 59 -12.67 4.51 5.21
N MET A 60 -13.74 4.38 6.00
CA MET A 60 -13.83 3.39 7.07
C MET A 60 -13.71 1.95 6.56
N CYS A 61 -14.43 1.61 5.49
CA CYS A 61 -14.33 0.28 4.86
C CYS A 61 -12.90 0.01 4.36
N ALA A 62 -12.26 0.98 3.72
CA ALA A 62 -10.88 0.85 3.26
C ALA A 62 -9.90 0.65 4.42
N MET A 63 -10.06 1.38 5.52
CA MET A 63 -9.24 1.23 6.73
C MET A 63 -9.45 -0.14 7.40
N ALA A 64 -10.68 -0.62 7.51
CA ALA A 64 -10.99 -1.94 8.05
C ALA A 64 -10.37 -3.07 7.22
N ILE A 65 -10.46 -2.97 5.88
CA ILE A 65 -9.82 -3.90 4.97
C ILE A 65 -8.29 -3.87 5.15
N MET A 66 -7.68 -2.69 5.25
CA MET A 66 -6.23 -2.58 5.47
C MET A 66 -5.80 -3.16 6.81
N ALA A 67 -6.57 -2.94 7.88
CA ALA A 67 -6.30 -3.53 9.18
C ALA A 67 -6.35 -5.07 9.12
N LEU A 68 -7.36 -5.63 8.44
CA LEU A 68 -7.46 -7.08 8.24
C LEU A 68 -6.26 -7.64 7.46
N ILE A 69 -5.84 -6.97 6.39
CA ILE A 69 -4.66 -7.35 5.60
C ILE A 69 -3.40 -7.36 6.49
N LEU A 70 -3.23 -6.34 7.32
CA LEU A 70 -2.11 -6.24 8.24
C LEU A 70 -2.13 -7.38 9.26
N LEU A 71 -3.28 -7.69 9.86
CA LEU A 71 -3.41 -8.80 10.81
C LEU A 71 -3.06 -10.15 10.16
N ILE A 72 -3.57 -10.40 8.96
CA ILE A 72 -3.27 -11.64 8.24
C ILE A 72 -1.76 -11.70 7.88
N SER A 73 -1.14 -10.58 7.54
CA SER A 73 0.28 -10.53 7.17
C SER A 73 1.25 -10.87 8.32
N ILE A 74 0.78 -10.86 9.57
CA ILE A 74 1.58 -11.22 10.75
C ILE A 74 2.00 -12.68 10.70
N VAL A 75 1.20 -13.54 10.08
CA VAL A 75 1.45 -14.99 10.04
C VAL A 75 1.88 -15.49 8.67
N ILE A 76 2.01 -14.61 7.68
CA ILE A 76 2.47 -14.99 6.34
C ILE A 76 4.00 -14.81 6.25
N PRO A 77 4.76 -15.92 6.16
CA PRO A 77 6.21 -15.85 6.01
C PRO A 77 6.61 -15.28 4.65
N LEU A 78 7.67 -14.48 4.61
CA LEU A 78 8.23 -14.01 3.36
C LEU A 78 8.88 -15.16 2.59
N ASN A 79 8.63 -15.22 1.28
CA ASN A 79 9.43 -16.06 0.40
C ASN A 79 10.84 -15.47 0.29
N LEU A 80 11.85 -16.13 0.86
CA LEU A 80 13.25 -15.68 0.88
C LEU A 80 14.02 -15.93 -0.44
N GLY A 81 13.36 -16.36 -1.51
CA GLY A 81 13.98 -16.62 -2.82
C GLY A 81 14.08 -15.39 -3.72
N PHE A 82 14.37 -15.63 -5.02
CA PHE A 82 14.45 -14.57 -6.04
C PHE A 82 13.23 -13.63 -6.08
N MET A 83 12.04 -14.17 -5.78
CA MET A 83 10.80 -13.40 -5.72
C MET A 83 10.82 -12.31 -4.64
N LEU A 84 11.63 -12.46 -3.57
CA LEU A 84 11.86 -11.41 -2.57
C LEU A 84 12.46 -10.16 -3.23
N PHE A 85 13.50 -10.33 -4.04
CA PHE A 85 14.18 -9.19 -4.67
C PHE A 85 13.26 -8.48 -5.68
N ALA A 86 12.48 -9.23 -6.44
CA ALA A 86 11.48 -8.65 -7.33
C ALA A 86 10.40 -7.88 -6.55
N GLY A 87 9.89 -8.44 -5.45
CA GLY A 87 8.92 -7.77 -4.59
C GLY A 87 9.51 -6.53 -3.87
N LEU A 88 10.78 -6.58 -3.47
CA LEU A 88 11.49 -5.42 -2.90
C LEU A 88 11.72 -4.32 -3.93
N ALA A 89 12.01 -4.66 -5.18
CA ALA A 89 12.12 -3.69 -6.26
C ALA A 89 10.77 -2.98 -6.51
N LEU A 90 9.67 -3.74 -6.57
CA LEU A 90 8.32 -3.16 -6.68
C LEU A 90 7.94 -2.33 -5.45
N TYR A 91 8.33 -2.78 -4.25
CA TYR A 91 8.13 -2.05 -3.01
C TYR A 91 8.83 -0.68 -3.05
N ALA A 92 10.12 -0.67 -3.38
CA ALA A 92 10.91 0.55 -3.47
C ALA A 92 10.37 1.48 -4.55
N TYR A 93 10.03 0.94 -5.72
CA TYR A 93 9.44 1.71 -6.80
C TYR A 93 8.11 2.37 -6.40
N GLY A 94 7.19 1.60 -5.81
CA GLY A 94 5.91 2.12 -5.33
C GLY A 94 6.10 3.22 -4.28
N LEU A 95 7.02 3.02 -3.34
CA LEU A 95 7.34 4.00 -2.30
C LEU A 95 7.91 5.30 -2.90
N LEU A 96 8.90 5.19 -3.79
CA LEU A 96 9.49 6.35 -4.46
C LEU A 96 8.46 7.12 -5.27
N LEU A 97 7.56 6.42 -5.96
CA LEU A 97 6.47 7.05 -6.72
C LEU A 97 5.52 7.83 -5.82
N SER A 98 5.12 7.24 -4.68
CA SER A 98 4.30 7.92 -3.69
C SER A 98 5.00 9.13 -3.07
N MET A 99 6.30 9.02 -2.77
CA MET A 99 7.09 10.16 -2.25
C MET A 99 7.22 11.28 -3.28
N ALA A 100 7.47 10.95 -4.55
CA ALA A 100 7.53 11.90 -5.64
C ALA A 100 6.18 12.61 -5.86
N ALA A 101 5.07 11.87 -5.76
CA ALA A 101 3.74 12.43 -5.82
C ALA A 101 3.50 13.44 -4.67
N ILE A 102 3.77 13.04 -3.43
CA ILE A 102 3.62 13.91 -2.25
C ILE A 102 4.51 15.17 -2.40
N TYR A 103 5.76 15.00 -2.80
CA TYR A 103 6.68 16.11 -3.01
C TYR A 103 6.19 17.10 -4.07
N SER A 104 5.74 16.60 -5.22
CA SER A 104 5.18 17.42 -6.30
C SER A 104 3.88 18.11 -5.90
N PHE A 105 3.10 17.48 -5.02
CA PHE A 105 1.85 18.01 -4.50
C PHE A 105 2.07 19.16 -3.52
N ILE A 106 3.09 19.08 -2.64
CA ILE A 106 3.46 20.18 -1.73
C ILE A 106 3.85 21.43 -2.53
N ARG A 107 4.59 21.26 -3.63
CA ARG A 107 5.09 22.36 -4.46
C ARG A 107 4.04 23.08 -5.30
N THR A 108 2.84 22.51 -5.42
CA THR A 108 1.75 23.10 -6.21
C THR A 108 0.53 23.33 -5.31
N PRO A 109 0.52 24.42 -4.53
CA PRO A 109 -0.60 24.77 -3.68
C PRO A 109 -1.77 25.30 -4.53
N GLY A 110 -2.78 24.44 -4.75
CA GLY A 110 -4.00 24.79 -5.47
C GLY A 110 -3.94 24.55 -6.99
N GLY A 111 -5.11 24.37 -7.60
CA GLY A 111 -5.25 24.14 -9.03
C GLY A 111 -4.84 22.72 -9.50
N PHE A 112 -4.82 22.54 -10.82
CA PHE A 112 -4.44 21.28 -11.46
C PHE A 112 -2.92 21.14 -11.47
N ASN A 113 -2.38 20.09 -10.83
CA ASN A 113 -0.94 19.87 -10.79
C ASN A 113 -0.47 19.32 -12.14
N THR A 114 0.31 20.10 -12.88
CA THR A 114 0.99 19.67 -14.12
C THR A 114 2.51 19.52 -13.92
N GLY A 115 2.99 19.76 -12.71
CA GLY A 115 4.41 19.71 -12.36
C GLY A 115 4.91 18.32 -11.99
N GLY A 116 6.23 18.13 -12.07
CA GLY A 116 6.87 16.92 -11.58
C GLY A 116 6.32 15.65 -12.22
N ILE A 117 5.89 14.69 -11.40
CA ILE A 117 5.34 13.41 -11.87
C ILE A 117 3.91 13.52 -12.39
N TYR A 118 3.17 14.57 -12.02
CA TYR A 118 1.79 14.77 -12.45
C TYR A 118 1.66 15.12 -13.94
N ARG A 119 2.76 15.48 -14.61
CA ARG A 119 2.79 15.68 -16.07
C ARG A 119 2.53 14.38 -16.87
N TYR A 120 2.90 13.24 -16.29
CA TYR A 120 2.80 11.93 -16.93
C TYR A 120 1.58 11.15 -16.42
N LEU A 121 1.19 11.35 -15.16
CA LEU A 121 0.16 10.58 -14.49
C LEU A 121 -0.79 11.51 -13.74
N ARG A 122 -2.11 11.32 -13.91
CA ARG A 122 -3.11 12.11 -13.16
C ARG A 122 -3.13 11.78 -11.67
N ASN A 123 -2.81 10.53 -11.32
CA ASN A 123 -2.93 9.97 -9.97
C ASN A 123 -1.70 9.13 -9.59
N PRO A 124 -0.49 9.73 -9.53
CA PRO A 124 0.77 9.00 -9.32
C PRO A 124 0.84 8.31 -7.95
N MET A 125 0.21 8.88 -6.93
CA MET A 125 0.14 8.26 -5.60
C MET A 125 -0.64 6.93 -5.61
N TYR A 126 -1.78 6.88 -6.31
CA TYR A 126 -2.57 5.66 -6.45
C TYR A 126 -1.82 4.58 -7.22
N LEU A 127 -1.06 4.97 -8.25
CA LEU A 127 -0.21 4.04 -8.98
C LEU A 127 0.85 3.41 -8.06
N GLY A 128 1.46 4.20 -7.17
CA GLY A 128 2.45 3.72 -6.21
C GLY A 128 1.84 2.71 -5.22
N ILE A 129 0.63 3.01 -4.74
CA ILE A 129 -0.16 2.09 -3.90
C ILE A 129 -0.48 0.79 -4.66
N SER A 130 -0.83 0.85 -5.95
CA SER A 130 -1.10 -0.34 -6.77
C SER A 130 0.14 -1.23 -6.93
N TYR A 131 1.31 -0.66 -7.22
CA TYR A 131 2.57 -1.42 -7.28
C TYR A 131 2.92 -2.06 -5.94
N ASN A 132 2.72 -1.30 -4.86
CA ASN A 132 2.91 -1.83 -3.52
C ASN A 132 1.97 -3.03 -3.29
N ARG A 133 0.68 -2.96 -3.64
CA ARG A 133 -0.25 -4.10 -3.51
C ARG A 133 0.16 -5.30 -4.38
N PHE A 134 0.66 -5.07 -5.59
CA PHE A 134 1.08 -6.16 -6.48
C PHE A 134 2.25 -6.99 -5.90
N ARG A 135 3.08 -6.39 -5.04
CA ARG A 135 4.19 -7.11 -4.39
C ARG A 135 3.74 -8.32 -3.56
N TYR A 136 2.50 -8.31 -3.02
CA TYR A 136 2.00 -9.41 -2.19
C TYR A 136 1.92 -10.73 -2.96
N VAL A 137 1.71 -10.66 -4.28
CA VAL A 137 1.71 -11.81 -5.18
C VAL A 137 3.12 -12.42 -5.28
N LEU A 138 4.17 -11.61 -5.13
CA LEU A 138 5.56 -12.07 -5.22
C LEU A 138 6.10 -12.56 -3.87
N PHE A 139 5.69 -11.93 -2.77
CA PHE A 139 6.15 -12.33 -1.43
C PHE A 139 5.50 -13.59 -0.90
N ASN A 140 4.30 -13.93 -1.37
CA ASN A 140 3.53 -15.04 -0.83
C ASN A 140 3.48 -16.19 -1.83
N ARG A 141 3.96 -17.37 -1.42
CA ARG A 141 3.89 -18.63 -2.19
C ARG A 141 2.47 -18.98 -2.65
N THR A 142 1.46 -18.48 -1.93
CA THR A 142 0.05 -18.78 -2.15
C THR A 142 -0.62 -17.89 -3.20
N GLY A 143 -0.04 -16.81 -3.71
CA GLY A 143 -0.61 -16.03 -4.83
C GLY A 143 -2.02 -15.41 -4.64
N TYR A 144 -2.70 -15.67 -3.53
CA TYR A 144 -4.14 -15.40 -3.36
C TYR A 144 -4.48 -14.06 -2.68
N PHE A 145 -3.50 -13.30 -2.18
CA PHE A 145 -3.81 -12.10 -1.41
C PHE A 145 -3.75 -10.81 -2.26
N LEU A 146 -4.95 -10.37 -2.66
CA LEU A 146 -5.42 -8.97 -2.73
C LEU A 146 -5.29 -8.20 -4.04
N THR A 147 -6.16 -8.53 -5.00
CA THR A 147 -6.63 -7.58 -6.03
C THR A 147 -7.94 -6.86 -5.63
N CYS A 148 -8.64 -7.28 -4.57
CA CYS A 148 -9.99 -6.78 -4.23
C CYS A 148 -10.05 -5.32 -3.74
N SER A 149 -8.93 -4.70 -3.35
CA SER A 149 -8.94 -3.30 -2.88
C SER A 149 -8.91 -2.25 -4.01
N ASN A 150 -8.89 -2.67 -5.28
CA ASN A 150 -8.90 -1.76 -6.43
C ASN A 150 -10.29 -1.15 -6.72
N ILE A 151 -11.37 -1.74 -6.19
CA ILE A 151 -12.74 -1.31 -6.52
C ILE A 151 -13.26 -0.21 -5.60
N VAL A 152 -12.75 -0.08 -4.37
CA VAL A 152 -13.34 0.83 -3.36
C VAL A 152 -12.82 2.28 -3.45
N LEU A 153 -11.74 2.54 -4.19
CA LEU A 153 -11.13 3.88 -4.29
C LEU A 153 -11.25 4.54 -5.67
N LEU A 154 -11.93 3.90 -6.63
CA LEU A 154 -12.19 4.43 -7.96
C LEU A 154 -13.58 5.08 -8.12
N TYR A 155 -14.36 5.25 -7.03
CA TYR A 155 -15.71 5.84 -7.06
C TYR A 155 -15.98 6.87 -5.96
#